data_AF-A0A970UXV6-F1
#
_entry.id   AF-A0A970UXV6-F1
#
_cell.length_a   1.000
_cell.length_b   1.000
_cell.length_c   1.000
_cell.angle_alpha   90.00
_cell.angle_beta   90.00
_cell.angle_gamma   90.00
#
_symmetry.space_group_name_H-M   'P 1'
#
loop_
_entity.id
_entity.type
_entity.pdbx_description
1 polymer ?
#
loop_
_entity_poly.entity_id
_entity_poly.type
_entity_poly.pdbx_seq_one_letter_code
_entity_poly.pdbx_strand_id
1 'polypeptide(L)'
;MYRDDTAQYVMGFGKPDSIIYTNIGTCPVADKRLRAASGNEWFEADTIIRKSHQRGADELIHRSIKELATKEQLPFKSFGMNRAYYLMLVFTHFIFEAYKQDVTAEAIPVTVYPNTFRRKLIDFAVKITSRSRNIVLNVTRVIYETINIEELWKRCQSPPRIQFA
;
A
#
# COMPACT_ATOMS: atom_id res chain seq x y z
N MET A 1 18.04 -34.09 -11.14
CA MET A 1 16.78 -34.21 -10.37
C MET A 1 16.86 -35.49 -9.56
N TYR A 2 16.42 -35.46 -8.31
CA TYR A 2 16.22 -36.68 -7.52
C TYR A 2 14.78 -36.67 -6.96
N ARG A 3 14.26 -37.84 -6.60
CA ARG A 3 12.96 -37.97 -5.94
C ARG A 3 13.17 -37.96 -4.44
N ASP A 4 12.36 -37.19 -3.72
CA ASP A 4 12.30 -37.32 -2.27
C ASP A 4 11.47 -38.54 -1.86
N ASP A 5 11.38 -38.79 -0.55
CA ASP A 5 10.69 -39.94 0.04
C ASP A 5 9.17 -39.96 -0.24
N THR A 6 8.61 -38.86 -0.76
CA THR A 6 7.21 -38.73 -1.19
C THR A 6 7.06 -38.84 -2.72
N ALA A 7 8.12 -39.24 -3.43
CA ALA A 7 8.20 -39.39 -4.88
C ALA A 7 8.02 -38.10 -5.70
N GLN A 8 8.11 -36.93 -5.08
CA GLN A 8 8.11 -35.63 -5.77
C GLN A 8 9.49 -35.40 -6.42
N TYR A 9 9.49 -34.96 -7.69
CA TYR A 9 10.73 -34.61 -8.39
C TYR A 9 11.27 -33.27 -7.89
N VAL A 10 12.43 -33.30 -7.22
CA VAL A 10 13.14 -32.11 -6.76
C VAL A 10 14.26 -31.77 -7.74
N MET A 11 14.22 -30.57 -8.32
CA MET A 11 15.34 -30.04 -9.11
C MET A 11 16.45 -29.61 -8.16
N GLY A 12 17.66 -30.14 -8.34
CA GLY A 12 18.84 -29.82 -7.55
C GLY A 12 19.44 -28.46 -7.88
N PHE A 13 18.62 -27.41 -7.95
CA PHE A 13 19.09 -26.03 -7.96
C PHE A 13 19.52 -25.65 -6.54
N GLY A 14 20.63 -26.24 -6.09
CA GLY A 14 21.27 -25.95 -4.80
C GLY A 14 21.91 -24.56 -4.72
N LYS A 15 21.76 -23.74 -5.75
CA LYS A 15 21.97 -22.29 -5.70
C LYS A 15 20.79 -21.61 -6.42
N PRO A 16 20.03 -20.73 -5.76
CA PRO A 16 19.14 -19.85 -6.47
C PRO A 16 20.01 -18.80 -7.17
N ASP A 17 20.56 -19.13 -8.34
CA ASP A 17 21.18 -18.11 -9.18
C ASP A 17 20.07 -17.13 -9.59
N SER A 18 20.11 -15.93 -9.01
CA SER A 18 19.14 -14.86 -9.26
C SER A 18 19.47 -14.22 -10.61
N ILE A 19 18.59 -14.43 -11.61
CA ILE A 19 18.70 -13.74 -12.89
C ILE A 19 17.93 -12.42 -12.78
N ILE A 20 18.65 -11.30 -12.85
CA ILE A 20 18.07 -9.96 -12.91
C ILE A 20 17.96 -9.55 -14.37
N TYR A 21 16.73 -9.33 -14.85
CA TYR A 21 16.46 -8.79 -16.18
C TYR A 21 16.08 -7.30 -16.05
N THR A 22 16.68 -6.46 -16.90
CA THR A 22 16.42 -5.02 -16.94
C THR A 22 16.26 -4.55 -18.38
N ASN A 23 15.44 -3.51 -18.58
CA ASN A 23 15.22 -2.87 -19.88
C ASN A 23 16.23 -1.73 -20.15
N ILE A 24 17.08 -1.41 -19.17
CA ILE A 24 18.13 -0.40 -19.30
C ILE A 24 19.15 -0.87 -20.33
N GLY A 25 19.47 -0.04 -21.33
CA GLY A 25 20.34 -0.42 -22.44
C GLY A 25 19.61 -1.01 -23.65
N THR A 26 18.32 -1.34 -23.54
CA THR A 26 17.54 -1.94 -24.64
C THR A 26 16.97 -0.89 -25.60
N CYS A 27 16.77 0.36 -25.14
CA CYS A 27 16.19 1.44 -25.95
C CYS A 27 17.06 2.70 -25.92
N PRO A 28 17.84 2.99 -27.00
CA PRO A 28 18.74 4.13 -27.04
C PRO A 28 18.05 5.49 -26.81
N VAL A 29 16.79 5.63 -27.25
CA VAL A 29 16.02 6.87 -27.06
C VAL A 29 15.65 7.07 -25.59
N ALA A 30 15.19 6.02 -24.91
CA ALA A 30 14.86 6.07 -23.49
C ALA A 30 16.12 6.32 -22.65
N ASP A 31 17.22 5.65 -22.98
CA ASP A 31 18.50 5.80 -22.27
C ASP A 31 19.04 7.22 -22.39
N LYS A 32 19.00 7.83 -23.59
CA LYS A 32 19.44 9.22 -23.78
C LYS A 32 18.61 10.20 -22.94
N ARG A 33 17.29 9.99 -22.87
CA ARG A 33 16.39 10.81 -22.04
C ARG A 33 16.69 10.63 -20.55
N LEU A 34 16.93 9.39 -20.11
CA LEU A 34 17.27 9.09 -18.72
C LEU A 34 18.60 9.74 -18.30
N ARG A 35 19.62 9.68 -19.16
CA ARG A 35 20.91 10.35 -18.93
C ARG A 35 20.77 11.89 -18.92
N ALA A 36 19.93 12.44 -19.81
CA ALA A 36 19.65 13.87 -19.83
C ALA A 36 18.93 14.36 -18.56
N ALA A 37 18.14 13.50 -17.91
CA ALA A 37 17.52 13.75 -16.61
C ALA A 37 18.46 13.49 -15.41
N SER A 38 19.78 13.54 -15.60
CA SER A 38 20.81 13.24 -14.60
C SER A 38 20.81 11.79 -14.08
N GLY A 39 20.17 10.85 -14.79
CA GLY A 39 20.02 9.45 -14.37
C GLY A 39 21.18 8.53 -14.73
N ASN A 40 22.42 9.01 -14.80
CA ASN A 40 23.58 8.16 -15.17
C ASN A 40 23.81 7.02 -14.16
N GLU A 41 23.50 7.23 -12.88
CA GLU A 41 23.64 6.24 -11.81
C GLU A 41 22.81 4.97 -12.01
N TRP A 42 21.72 5.04 -12.79
CA TRP A 42 20.83 3.91 -13.07
C TRP A 42 21.46 2.87 -14.00
N PHE A 43 22.54 3.21 -14.69
CA PHE A 43 23.29 2.31 -15.56
C PHE A 43 24.39 1.54 -14.81
N GLU A 44 24.66 1.90 -13.56
CA GLU A 44 25.64 1.20 -12.73
C GLU A 44 25.08 -0.14 -12.21
N ALA A 45 25.88 -1.20 -12.32
CA ALA A 45 25.46 -2.55 -11.92
C ALA A 45 25.02 -2.62 -10.45
N ASP A 46 25.72 -1.92 -9.54
CA ASP A 46 25.36 -1.83 -8.12
C ASP A 46 23.96 -1.23 -7.91
N THR A 47 23.64 -0.15 -8.64
CA THR A 47 22.32 0.48 -8.58
C THR A 47 21.22 -0.44 -9.10
N ILE A 48 21.49 -1.17 -10.19
CA ILE A 48 20.56 -2.15 -10.76
C ILE A 48 20.28 -3.28 -9.77
N ILE A 49 21.32 -3.84 -9.15
CA ILE A 49 21.20 -4.90 -8.14
C ILE A 49 20.41 -4.40 -6.93
N ARG A 50 20.77 -3.23 -6.38
CA ARG A 50 20.06 -2.61 -5.26
C ARG A 50 18.58 -2.38 -5.57
N LYS A 51 18.25 -1.88 -6.77
CA LYS A 51 16.85 -1.70 -7.20
C LYS A 51 16.11 -3.01 -7.38
N SER A 52 16.77 -4.03 -7.92
CA SER A 52 16.17 -5.37 -8.01
C SER A 52 15.82 -5.94 -6.63
N HIS A 53 16.69 -5.77 -5.64
CA HIS A 53 16.41 -6.18 -4.25
C HIS A 53 15.23 -5.41 -3.63
N GLN A 54 15.02 -4.14 -4.02
CA GLN A 54 13.87 -3.35 -3.55
C GLN A 54 12.53 -3.82 -4.13
N ARG A 55 12.50 -4.67 -5.17
CA ARG A 55 11.23 -5.21 -5.73
C ARG A 55 10.43 -6.04 -4.73
N GLY A 56 11.08 -6.64 -3.73
CA GLY A 56 10.36 -7.29 -2.63
C GLY A 56 9.49 -6.32 -1.82
N ALA A 57 9.83 -5.04 -1.81
CA ALA A 57 8.99 -4.01 -1.19
C ALA A 57 7.71 -3.73 -2.02
N ASP A 58 7.76 -3.90 -3.35
CA ASP A 58 6.57 -3.74 -4.20
C ASP A 58 5.49 -4.78 -3.85
N GLU A 59 5.89 -5.98 -3.41
CA GLU A 59 4.97 -7.01 -2.92
C GLU A 59 4.18 -6.56 -1.68
N LEU A 60 4.74 -5.67 -0.86
CA LEU A 60 4.06 -5.14 0.33
C LEU A 60 2.86 -4.28 -0.06
N ILE A 61 2.97 -3.51 -1.16
CA ILE A 61 1.86 -2.70 -1.69
C ILE A 61 0.77 -3.63 -2.24
N HIS A 62 1.16 -4.66 -3.00
CA HIS A 62 0.20 -5.64 -3.51
C HIS A 62 -0.52 -6.39 -2.38
N ARG A 63 0.20 -6.76 -1.32
CA ARG A 63 -0.40 -7.33 -0.10
C ARG A 63 -1.36 -6.36 0.56
N SER A 64 -0.98 -5.10 0.70
CA SER A 64 -1.84 -4.06 1.29
C SER A 64 -3.14 -3.89 0.50
N ILE A 65 -3.08 -3.82 -0.83
CA ILE A 65 -4.27 -3.71 -1.69
C ILE A 65 -5.19 -4.94 -1.50
N LYS A 66 -4.62 -6.15 -1.47
CA LYS A 66 -5.38 -7.39 -1.24
C LYS A 66 -6.05 -7.42 0.13
N GLU A 67 -5.34 -6.97 1.17
CA GLU A 67 -5.92 -6.85 2.51
C GLU A 67 -7.06 -5.84 2.56
N LEU A 68 -6.89 -4.67 1.91
CA LEU A 68 -7.95 -3.66 1.82
C LEU A 68 -9.17 -4.17 1.05
N ALA A 69 -8.96 -4.98 0.01
CA ALA A 69 -10.03 -5.60 -0.77
C ALA A 69 -10.87 -6.60 0.04
N THR A 70 -10.42 -7.01 1.24
CA THR A 70 -11.02 -8.01 2.15
C THR A 70 -11.10 -9.44 1.60
N LYS A 71 -11.13 -9.61 0.27
CA LYS A 71 -11.07 -10.89 -0.44
C LYS A 71 -10.19 -10.73 -1.68
N GLU A 72 -9.44 -11.77 -2.01
CA GLU A 72 -8.60 -11.77 -3.22
C GLU A 72 -9.42 -11.97 -4.50
N GLN A 73 -10.63 -12.52 -4.39
CA GLN A 73 -11.51 -12.76 -5.54
C GLN A 73 -12.30 -11.50 -5.89
N LEU A 74 -12.28 -11.13 -7.17
CA LEU A 74 -13.09 -10.03 -7.67
C LEU A 74 -14.58 -10.41 -7.69
N PRO A 75 -15.48 -9.48 -7.37
CA PRO A 75 -16.86 -9.82 -7.03
C PRO A 75 -17.76 -10.13 -8.23
N PHE A 76 -17.35 -9.80 -9.46
CA PHE A 76 -18.19 -9.94 -10.64
C PHE A 76 -17.74 -11.08 -11.57
N LYS A 77 -18.70 -11.64 -12.30
CA LYS A 77 -18.41 -12.62 -13.37
C LYS A 77 -17.88 -11.95 -14.65
N SER A 78 -18.34 -10.74 -14.94
CA SER A 78 -17.90 -10.00 -16.13
C SER A 78 -16.57 -9.30 -15.87
N PHE A 79 -15.63 -9.47 -16.81
CA PHE A 79 -14.32 -8.83 -16.75
C PHE A 79 -14.41 -7.29 -16.76
N GLY A 80 -15.35 -6.70 -17.51
CA GLY A 80 -15.52 -5.25 -17.58
C GLY A 80 -15.88 -4.62 -16.22
N MET A 81 -16.77 -5.27 -15.47
CA MET A 81 -17.15 -4.84 -14.12
C MET A 81 -15.99 -5.02 -13.13
N ASN A 82 -15.26 -6.14 -13.23
CA ASN A 82 -14.08 -6.39 -12.42
C ASN A 82 -12.96 -5.37 -12.68
N ARG A 83 -12.80 -4.90 -13.92
CA ARG A 83 -11.87 -3.81 -14.25
C ARG A 83 -12.26 -2.52 -13.54
N ALA A 84 -13.54 -2.12 -13.60
CA ALA A 84 -14.02 -0.94 -12.90
C ALA A 84 -13.84 -1.06 -11.38
N TYR A 85 -14.19 -2.22 -10.81
CA TYR A 85 -13.99 -2.51 -9.39
C TYR A 85 -12.52 -2.40 -8.97
N TYR A 86 -11.62 -3.00 -9.75
CA TYR A 86 -10.19 -2.96 -9.48
C TYR A 86 -9.64 -1.53 -9.50
N LEU A 87 -10.06 -0.70 -10.46
CA LEU A 87 -9.66 0.71 -10.51
C LEU A 87 -10.17 1.48 -9.28
N MET A 88 -11.43 1.28 -8.87
CA MET A 88 -11.97 1.90 -7.66
C MET A 88 -11.23 1.44 -6.39
N LEU A 89 -10.82 0.16 -6.33
CA LEU A 89 -10.01 -0.37 -5.25
C LEU A 89 -8.64 0.32 -5.21
N VAL A 90 -7.97 0.52 -6.35
CA VAL A 90 -6.69 1.24 -6.43
C VAL A 90 -6.84 2.70 -5.97
N PHE A 91 -7.88 3.40 -6.43
CA PHE A 91 -8.15 4.76 -5.97
C PHE A 91 -8.42 4.83 -4.48
N THR A 92 -9.19 3.88 -3.95
CA THR A 92 -9.51 3.80 -2.53
C THR A 92 -8.26 3.49 -1.71
N HIS A 93 -7.39 2.59 -2.18
CA HIS A 93 -6.11 2.28 -1.53
C HIS A 93 -5.20 3.52 -1.50
N PHE A 94 -5.15 4.29 -2.59
CA PHE A 94 -4.39 5.53 -2.63
C PHE A 94 -4.92 6.56 -1.61
N ILE A 95 -6.23 6.80 -1.58
CA ILE A 95 -6.85 7.72 -0.60
C ILE A 95 -6.59 7.24 0.83
N PHE A 96 -6.68 5.93 1.06
CA PHE A 96 -6.39 5.31 2.35
C PHE A 96 -4.93 5.53 2.79
N GLU A 97 -3.95 5.27 1.91
CA GLU A 97 -2.54 5.49 2.22
C GLU A 97 -2.23 6.97 2.47
N ALA A 98 -2.81 7.88 1.68
CA ALA A 98 -2.68 9.32 1.89
C ALA A 98 -3.25 9.74 3.24
N TYR A 99 -4.47 9.31 3.58
CA TYR A 99 -5.06 9.57 4.89
C TYR A 99 -4.20 9.01 6.04
N LYS A 100 -3.68 7.80 5.87
CA LYS A 100 -2.83 7.15 6.87
C LYS A 100 -1.55 7.98 7.11
N GLN A 101 -0.91 8.47 6.04
CA GLN A 101 0.31 9.27 6.12
C GLN A 101 0.07 10.68 6.64
N ASP A 102 -0.93 11.39 6.12
CA ASP A 102 -1.09 12.82 6.37
C ASP A 102 -1.85 13.12 7.66
N VAL A 103 -2.81 12.26 8.04
CA VAL A 103 -3.70 12.52 9.18
C VAL A 103 -3.31 11.70 10.39
N THR A 104 -2.99 10.42 10.20
CA THR A 104 -2.95 9.45 11.32
C THR A 104 -1.56 9.07 11.81
N ALA A 105 -0.49 9.59 11.21
CA ALA A 105 0.88 9.14 11.47
C ALA A 105 1.32 9.22 12.95
N GLU A 106 0.73 10.13 13.74
CA GLU A 106 0.99 10.24 15.18
C GLU A 106 0.14 9.32 16.04
N ALA A 107 -1.01 8.85 15.54
CA ALA A 107 -1.91 7.94 16.26
C ALA A 107 -1.56 6.47 16.00
N ILE A 108 -1.08 6.14 14.79
CA ILE A 108 -0.69 4.78 14.42
C ILE A 108 0.50 4.81 13.44
N PRO A 109 1.44 3.85 13.52
CA PRO A 109 2.54 3.79 12.56
C PRO A 109 2.03 3.63 11.12
N VAL A 110 2.59 4.40 10.18
CA VAL A 110 2.21 4.33 8.75
C VAL A 110 2.50 2.97 8.09
N THR A 111 3.36 2.16 8.71
CA THR A 111 3.73 0.83 8.26
C THR A 111 2.66 -0.23 8.51
N VAL A 112 1.61 0.08 9.28
CA VAL A 112 0.54 -0.88 9.55
C VAL A 112 -0.26 -1.22 8.30
N TYR A 113 -0.63 -2.49 8.18
CA TYR A 113 -1.51 -2.96 7.11
C TYR A 113 -2.97 -2.55 7.32
N PRO A 114 -3.77 -2.50 6.24
CA PRO A 114 -5.16 -2.04 6.27
C PRO A 114 -6.05 -2.72 7.32
N ASN A 115 -5.90 -4.02 7.54
CA ASN A 115 -6.69 -4.72 8.56
C ASN A 115 -6.42 -4.21 9.97
N THR A 116 -5.15 -3.98 10.30
CA THR A 116 -4.75 -3.44 11.62
C THR A 116 -5.23 -2.01 11.77
N PHE A 117 -5.07 -1.20 10.72
CA PHE A 117 -5.57 0.16 10.68
C PHE A 117 -7.08 0.20 10.95
N ARG A 118 -7.85 -0.57 10.18
CA ARG A 118 -9.31 -0.61 10.28
C ARG A 118 -9.74 -0.98 11.70
N ARG A 119 -9.16 -2.02 12.28
CA ARG A 119 -9.48 -2.46 13.65
C ARG A 119 -9.19 -1.43 14.73
N LYS A 120 -8.17 -0.58 14.56
CA LYS A 120 -7.75 0.39 15.58
C LYS A 120 -8.41 1.76 15.40
N LEU A 121 -8.61 2.22 14.17
CA LEU A 121 -9.05 3.58 13.87
C LEU A 121 -10.47 3.68 13.29
N ILE A 122 -11.11 2.56 12.94
CA ILE A 122 -12.42 2.57 12.28
C ILE A 122 -13.41 1.64 13.02
N ASP A 123 -13.05 0.37 13.20
CA ASP A 123 -13.91 -0.67 13.76
C ASP A 123 -13.87 -0.68 15.29
N PHE A 124 -14.31 0.40 15.92
CA PHE A 124 -14.50 0.43 17.35
C PHE A 124 -15.93 0.80 17.72
N ALA A 125 -16.39 0.29 18.86
CA ALA A 125 -17.75 0.52 19.31
C ALA A 125 -17.98 1.99 19.67
N VAL A 126 -19.04 2.56 19.11
CA VAL A 126 -19.47 3.93 19.37
C VAL A 126 -20.97 3.98 19.60
N LYS A 127 -21.42 4.99 20.35
CA LYS A 127 -22.85 5.32 20.48
C LYS A 127 -23.10 6.69 19.88
N ILE A 128 -23.79 6.72 18.75
CA ILE A 128 -24.24 7.98 18.13
C ILE A 128 -25.54 8.41 18.79
N THR A 129 -25.57 9.62 19.34
CA THR A 129 -26.77 10.22 19.94
C THR A 129 -27.10 11.54 19.27
N SER A 130 -28.37 11.78 18.98
CA SER A 130 -28.85 13.07 18.49
C SER A 130 -29.30 13.95 19.67
N ARG A 131 -28.91 15.22 19.64
CA ARG A 131 -29.45 16.31 20.44
C ARG A 131 -29.95 17.38 19.48
N SER A 132 -30.77 18.32 19.96
CA SER A 132 -31.55 19.26 19.14
C SER A 132 -30.90 19.76 17.83
N ARG A 133 -29.62 20.17 17.85
CA ARG A 133 -28.87 20.59 16.64
C ARG A 133 -27.51 19.91 16.49
N ASN A 134 -27.21 18.88 17.29
CA ASN A 134 -25.90 18.25 17.34
C ASN A 134 -26.01 16.73 17.25
N ILE A 135 -25.17 16.13 16.42
CA ILE A 135 -24.93 14.68 16.44
C ILE A 135 -23.66 14.46 17.26
N VAL A 136 -23.77 13.65 18.32
CA VAL A 136 -22.66 13.38 19.24
C VAL A 136 -22.22 11.93 19.07
N LEU A 137 -20.94 11.75 18.77
CA LEU A 137 -20.26 10.46 18.77
C LEU A 137 -19.74 10.17 20.17
N ASN A 138 -20.41 9.30 20.93
CA ASN A 138 -19.92 8.87 22.23
C ASN A 138 -18.98 7.67 22.04
N VAL A 139 -17.79 7.79 22.60
CA VAL A 139 -16.72 6.81 22.53
C VAL A 139 -16.25 6.46 23.94
N THR A 140 -15.66 5.29 24.13
CA THR A 140 -15.05 4.97 25.43
C THR A 140 -13.84 5.86 25.66
N ARG A 141 -13.57 6.21 26.93
CA ARG A 141 -12.40 7.02 27.29
C ARG A 141 -11.08 6.41 26.78
N VAL A 142 -10.96 5.09 26.90
CA VAL A 142 -9.78 4.35 26.44
C VAL A 142 -9.52 4.58 24.95
N ILE A 143 -10.56 4.48 24.10
CA ILE A 143 -10.40 4.74 22.66
C ILE A 143 -10.05 6.21 22.44
N TYR A 144 -10.79 7.14 23.05
CA TYR A 144 -10.60 8.57 22.89
C TYR A 144 -9.15 9.00 23.14
N GLU A 145 -8.54 8.49 24.22
CA GLU A 145 -7.16 8.76 24.61
C GLU A 145 -6.16 8.01 23.73
N THR A 146 -6.39 6.72 23.44
CA THR A 146 -5.42 5.87 22.72
C THR A 146 -5.16 6.36 21.29
N ILE A 147 -6.20 6.82 20.59
CA ILE A 147 -6.06 7.30 19.20
C ILE A 147 -6.07 8.82 19.10
N ASN A 148 -6.13 9.53 20.24
CA ASN A 148 -6.23 10.99 20.31
C ASN A 148 -7.28 11.56 19.34
N ILE A 149 -8.54 11.17 19.55
CA ILE A 149 -9.65 11.50 18.63
C ILE A 149 -9.76 13.00 18.37
N GLU A 150 -9.51 13.83 19.38
CA GLU A 150 -9.59 15.28 19.24
C GLU A 150 -8.60 15.81 18.21
N GLU A 151 -7.36 15.36 18.28
CA GLU A 151 -6.30 15.78 17.38
C GLU A 151 -6.52 15.25 15.96
N LEU A 152 -6.91 13.97 15.83
CA LEU A 152 -7.31 13.40 14.54
C LEU A 152 -8.44 14.21 13.90
N TRP A 153 -9.45 14.59 14.67
CA TRP A 153 -10.59 15.37 14.19
C TRP A 153 -10.18 16.77 13.71
N LYS A 154 -9.22 17.42 14.38
CA LYS A 154 -8.66 18.71 13.94
C LYS A 154 -7.91 18.59 12.62
N ARG A 155 -7.11 17.53 12.45
CA ARG A 155 -6.36 17.27 11.22
C ARG A 155 -7.26 16.96 10.04
N CYS A 156 -8.31 16.17 10.24
CA CYS A 156 -9.33 15.91 9.23
C CYS A 156 -9.99 17.21 8.69
N GLN A 157 -10.08 18.25 9.52
CA GLN A 157 -10.65 19.55 9.15
C GLN A 157 -9.62 20.54 8.60
N SER A 158 -8.35 20.14 8.52
CA SER A 158 -7.23 21.00 8.11
C SER A 158 -6.55 20.43 6.85
N PRO A 159 -7.28 20.29 5.72
CA PRO A 159 -6.68 19.77 4.50
C PRO A 159 -5.50 20.64 4.05
N PRO A 160 -4.45 20.05 3.47
CA PRO A 160 -3.33 20.80 2.93
C PRO A 160 -3.82 21.83 1.90
N ARG A 161 -3.29 23.05 1.98
CA ARG A 161 -3.66 24.12 1.05
C ARG A 161 -3.21 23.73 -0.35
N ILE A 162 -4.16 23.65 -1.28
CA ILE A 162 -3.85 23.42 -2.70
C ILE A 162 -3.11 24.65 -3.21
N GLN A 163 -1.82 24.49 -3.47
CA GLN A 163 -1.02 25.51 -4.15
C GLN A 163 -1.17 25.29 -5.66
N PHE A 164 -1.71 26.30 -6.34
CA PHE A 164 -1.63 26.35 -7.80
C PHE A 164 -0.28 27.01 -8.15
N ALA A 165 0.54 26.28 -8.90
CA ALA A 165 1.80 26.77 -9.45
C ALA A 165 1.56 27.76 -10.59
#